data_AF-A0A4Y6PQY2-F1
#
_entry.id   AF-A0A4Y6PQY2-F1
#
_cell.length_a   1.000
_cell.length_b   1.000
_cell.length_c   1.000
_cell.angle_alpha   90.00
_cell.angle_beta   90.00
_cell.angle_gamma   90.00
#
_symmetry.space_group_name_H-M   'P 1'
#
loop_
_entity.id
_entity.type
_entity.pdbx_description
1 polymer ?
#
loop_
_entity_poly.entity_id
_entity_poly.type
_entity_poly.pdbx_seq_one_letter_code
_entity_poly.pdbx_strand_id
1 'polypeptide(L)'
;MKKNERLLRLYELLSEAAAQEREFTIHEAIKRIGYKKSTIKTYLSKKLHSYVNQSASNSDSYRIAAPLPKSEEAFLSLMTQRAKAPPTKEENLAASLLERSRDAFTGNRPADLVLEHLSPSPA
;
A
#
# COMPACT_ATOMS: atom_id res chain seq x y z
N MET A 1 -14.62 -25.22 4.94
CA MET A 1 -14.84 -23.77 5.06
C MET A 1 -14.38 -23.08 3.79
N LYS A 2 -15.30 -22.39 3.10
CA LYS A 2 -15.05 -21.65 1.87
C LYS A 2 -14.17 -20.42 2.16
N LYS A 3 -13.46 -19.93 1.14
CA LYS A 3 -12.54 -18.79 1.26
C LYS A 3 -13.24 -17.52 1.79
N ASN A 4 -14.44 -17.22 1.29
CA ASN A 4 -15.17 -16.02 1.70
C ASN A 4 -15.61 -16.09 3.17
N GLU A 5 -16.06 -17.25 3.66
CA GLU A 5 -16.39 -17.45 5.07
C GLU A 5 -15.20 -17.17 6.00
N ARG A 6 -13.99 -17.57 5.59
CA ARG A 6 -12.75 -17.25 6.34
C ARG A 6 -12.48 -15.75 6.37
N LEU A 7 -12.68 -15.06 5.26
CA LEU A 7 -12.47 -13.61 5.19
C LEU A 7 -13.52 -12.85 5.99
N LEU A 8 -14.78 -13.29 6.01
CA LEU A 8 -15.82 -12.71 6.86
C LEU A 8 -15.47 -12.86 8.34
N ARG A 9 -15.00 -14.02 8.78
CA ARG A 9 -14.51 -14.19 10.17
C ARG A 9 -13.30 -13.32 10.51
N LEU A 10 -12.45 -13.01 9.52
CA LEU A 10 -11.37 -12.04 9.72
C LEU A 10 -11.95 -10.63 9.90
N TYR A 11 -12.94 -10.25 9.09
CA TYR A 11 -13.63 -8.97 9.23
C TYR A 11 -14.32 -8.82 10.59
N GLU A 12 -15.03 -9.86 11.05
CA GLU A 12 -15.65 -9.92 12.37
C GLU A 12 -14.61 -9.71 13.48
N LEU A 13 -13.49 -10.45 13.45
CA LEU A 13 -12.41 -10.29 14.42
C LEU A 13 -11.85 -8.86 14.45
N LEU A 14 -11.61 -8.27 13.28
CA LEU A 14 -11.10 -6.90 13.18
C LEU A 14 -12.12 -5.89 13.71
N SER A 15 -13.40 -6.11 13.42
CA SER A 15 -14.50 -5.24 13.87
C SER A 15 -14.69 -5.31 15.38
N GLU A 16 -14.62 -6.51 15.97
CA GLU A 16 -14.63 -6.70 17.42
C GLU A 16 -13.43 -6.03 18.08
N ALA A 17 -12.22 -6.20 17.52
CA ALA A 17 -11.01 -5.56 18.04
C ALA A 17 -11.09 -4.03 17.95
N ALA A 18 -11.70 -3.49 16.88
CA ALA A 18 -11.96 -2.07 16.72
C ALA A 18 -12.95 -1.56 17.78
N ALA A 19 -14.07 -2.27 17.98
CA ALA A 19 -15.11 -1.89 18.93
C ALA A 19 -14.64 -1.96 20.39
N GLN A 20 -13.73 -2.88 20.70
CA GLN A 20 -13.15 -3.06 22.03
C GLN A 20 -11.85 -2.27 22.24
N GLU A 21 -11.39 -1.53 21.23
CA GLU A 21 -10.12 -0.78 21.22
C GLU A 21 -8.92 -1.61 21.70
N ARG A 22 -8.92 -2.92 21.37
CA ARG A 22 -7.91 -3.86 21.87
C ARG A 22 -6.96 -4.32 20.79
N GLU A 23 -5.82 -4.83 21.24
CA GLU A 23 -4.94 -5.62 20.39
C GLU A 23 -5.52 -7.02 20.16
N PHE A 24 -5.20 -7.59 19.00
CA PHE A 24 -5.41 -9.00 18.68
C PHE A 24 -4.10 -9.63 18.25
N THR A 25 -3.97 -10.93 18.46
CA THR A 25 -2.76 -11.66 18.07
C THR A 25 -2.99 -12.46 16.79
N ILE A 26 -1.90 -12.77 16.08
CA ILE A 26 -1.99 -13.68 14.93
C ILE A 26 -2.49 -15.05 15.38
N HIS A 27 -2.15 -15.51 16.59
CA HIS A 27 -2.62 -16.79 17.09
C HIS A 27 -4.14 -16.83 17.27
N GLU A 28 -4.73 -15.75 17.77
CA GLU A 28 -6.18 -15.56 17.86
C GLU A 28 -6.83 -15.61 16.46
N ALA A 29 -6.24 -14.89 15.51
CA ALA A 29 -6.69 -14.89 14.12
C ALA A 29 -6.61 -16.29 13.48
N ILE A 30 -5.54 -17.05 13.71
CA ILE A 30 -5.40 -18.43 13.23
C ILE A 30 -6.52 -19.31 13.81
N LYS A 31 -6.79 -19.22 15.11
CA LYS A 31 -7.81 -20.02 15.79
C LYS A 31 -9.22 -19.76 15.23
N ARG A 32 -9.59 -18.49 15.00
CA ARG A 32 -10.93 -18.14 14.49
C ARG A 32 -11.10 -18.43 13.00
N ILE A 33 -10.08 -18.12 12.20
CA ILE A 33 -10.18 -18.06 10.74
C ILE A 33 -9.72 -19.37 10.09
N GLY A 34 -8.77 -20.07 10.70
CA GLY A 34 -8.21 -21.31 10.17
C GLY A 34 -7.25 -21.12 8.98
N TYR A 35 -6.70 -19.92 8.79
CA TYR A 35 -5.59 -19.69 7.87
C TYR A 35 -4.24 -19.96 8.55
N LYS A 36 -3.22 -20.31 7.76
CA LYS A 36 -1.85 -20.41 8.24
C LYS A 36 -1.30 -19.03 8.63
N LYS A 37 -0.38 -19.00 9.59
CA LYS A 37 0.29 -17.78 10.09
C LYS A 37 0.79 -16.87 8.96
N SER A 38 1.45 -17.45 7.95
CA SER A 38 2.01 -16.71 6.80
C SER A 38 0.95 -16.00 5.96
N THR A 39 -0.20 -16.64 5.73
CA THR A 39 -1.33 -16.04 5.00
C THR A 39 -1.91 -14.86 5.77
N ILE A 40 -2.12 -15.01 7.08
CA ILE A 40 -2.62 -13.93 7.93
C ILE A 40 -1.63 -12.76 7.94
N LYS A 41 -0.33 -13.03 8.14
CA LYS A 41 0.71 -11.98 8.04
C LYS A 41 0.64 -11.23 6.72
N THR A 42 0.51 -11.96 5.60
CA THR A 42 0.42 -11.34 4.26
C THR A 42 -0.81 -10.45 4.13
N TYR A 43 -1.95 -10.86 4.66
CA TYR A 43 -3.17 -10.04 4.65
C TYR A 43 -3.01 -8.77 5.49
N LEU A 44 -2.51 -8.90 6.72
CA LEU A 44 -2.30 -7.77 7.61
C LEU A 44 -1.26 -6.78 7.04
N SER A 45 -0.11 -7.27 6.55
CA SER A 45 0.99 -6.42 6.11
C SER A 45 0.89 -5.88 4.68
N LYS A 46 0.12 -6.53 3.78
CA LYS A 46 -0.01 -6.06 2.39
C LYS A 46 -1.38 -5.50 2.08
N LYS A 47 -2.44 -6.16 2.53
CA LYS A 47 -3.83 -5.76 2.19
C LYS A 47 -4.43 -4.79 3.18
N LEU A 48 -4.13 -4.99 4.45
CA LEU A 48 -4.74 -4.24 5.55
C LEU A 48 -3.76 -3.27 6.23
N HIS A 49 -2.59 -3.04 5.65
CA HIS A 49 -1.53 -2.23 6.24
C HIS A 49 -1.94 -0.79 6.57
N SER A 50 -2.93 -0.24 5.87
CA SER A 50 -3.49 1.09 6.15
C SER A 50 -4.52 1.09 7.29
N TYR A 51 -5.00 -0.09 7.69
CA TYR A 51 -6.06 -0.27 8.70
C TYR A 51 -5.53 -0.82 10.02
N VAL A 52 -4.43 -1.57 9.99
CA VAL A 52 -3.84 -2.21 11.16
C VAL A 52 -2.38 -1.81 11.34
N ASN A 53 -1.97 -1.58 12.58
CA ASN A 53 -0.57 -1.39 12.94
C ASN A 53 -0.10 -2.59 13.76
N GLN A 54 1.11 -3.04 13.47
CA GLN A 54 1.80 -4.04 14.29
C GLN A 54 2.24 -3.37 15.59
N SER A 55 2.03 -4.05 16.72
CA SER A 55 2.43 -3.55 18.03
C SER A 55 3.96 -3.60 18.18
N ALA A 56 4.55 -2.54 18.76
CA ALA A 56 6.00 -2.47 18.96
C ALA A 56 6.48 -3.49 20.01
N SER A 57 5.62 -3.83 20.98
CA SER A 57 5.94 -4.76 22.07
C SER A 57 5.92 -6.22 21.65
N ASN A 58 5.16 -6.56 20.60
CA ASN A 58 5.05 -7.93 20.12
C ASN A 58 4.78 -7.97 18.61
N SER A 59 5.71 -8.56 17.86
CA SER A 59 5.63 -8.73 16.40
C SER A 59 4.46 -9.62 15.91
N ASP A 60 3.79 -10.34 16.80
CA ASP A 60 2.59 -11.11 16.48
C ASP A 60 1.30 -10.47 17.03
N SER A 61 1.37 -9.25 17.59
CA SER A 61 0.22 -8.45 18.02
C SER A 61 -0.05 -7.29 17.05
N TYR A 62 -1.33 -6.99 16.84
CA TYR A 62 -1.80 -5.94 15.94
C TYR A 62 -2.93 -5.18 16.61
N ARG A 63 -3.03 -3.89 16.29
CA ARG A 63 -4.14 -3.02 16.69
C ARG A 63 -4.78 -2.37 15.47
N ILE A 64 -6.04 -2.02 15.59
CA ILE A 64 -6.73 -1.23 14.58
C ILE A 64 -6.21 0.21 14.65
N ALA A 65 -5.81 0.74 13.51
CA ALA A 65 -5.20 2.07 13.37
C ALA A 65 -6.08 3.04 12.58
N ALA A 66 -6.95 2.52 11.72
CA ALA A 66 -7.87 3.32 10.92
C ALA A 66 -9.25 2.62 10.82
N PRO A 67 -10.32 3.38 10.51
CA PRO A 67 -11.65 2.81 10.32
C PRO A 67 -11.67 1.72 9.25
N LEU A 68 -12.20 0.55 9.60
CA LEU A 68 -12.37 -0.57 8.66
C LEU A 68 -13.40 -0.24 7.57
N PRO A 69 -13.40 -0.99 6.44
CA PRO A 69 -14.45 -0.87 5.44
C PRO A 69 -15.85 -0.99 6.06
N LYS A 70 -16.77 -0.11 5.65
CA LYS A 70 -18.12 0.02 6.23
C LYS A 70 -19.04 -1.20 5.98
N SER A 71 -18.69 -2.07 5.04
CA SER A 71 -19.46 -3.28 4.72
C SER A 71 -18.56 -4.48 4.47
N GLU A 72 -19.11 -5.67 4.70
CA GLU A 72 -18.48 -6.95 4.40
C GLU A 72 -18.11 -7.07 2.92
N GLU A 73 -18.98 -6.58 2.03
CA GLU A 73 -18.74 -6.60 0.58
C GLU A 73 -17.52 -5.75 0.20
N ALA A 74 -17.39 -4.56 0.78
CA ALA A 74 -16.23 -3.70 0.57
C ALA A 74 -14.95 -4.36 1.10
N PHE A 75 -15.02 -5.04 2.24
CA PHE A 75 -13.91 -5.81 2.78
C PHE A 75 -13.52 -6.98 1.88
N LEU A 76 -14.49 -7.78 1.42
CA LEU A 76 -14.24 -8.89 0.51
C LEU A 76 -13.64 -8.40 -0.81
N SER A 77 -14.12 -7.27 -1.35
CA SER A 77 -13.56 -6.65 -2.53
C SER A 77 -12.08 -6.27 -2.33
N LEU A 78 -11.76 -5.59 -1.23
CA LEU A 78 -10.38 -5.24 -0.85
C LEU A 78 -9.46 -6.48 -0.76
N MET A 79 -9.96 -7.55 -0.13
CA MET A 79 -9.21 -8.79 0.09
C MET A 79 -9.03 -9.64 -1.18
N THR A 80 -9.91 -9.48 -2.16
CA THR A 80 -9.89 -10.24 -3.42
C THR A 80 -9.29 -9.46 -4.58
N GLN A 81 -9.17 -8.14 -4.49
CA GLN A 81 -8.45 -7.32 -5.45
C GLN A 81 -7.05 -7.92 -5.68
N ARG A 82 -6.75 -8.28 -6.93
CA ARG A 82 -5.38 -8.68 -7.29
C ARG A 82 -4.47 -7.47 -7.10
N ALA A 83 -3.23 -7.70 -6.68
CA ALA A 83 -2.22 -6.65 -6.79
C ALA A 83 -2.17 -6.22 -8.26
N LYS A 84 -2.27 -4.92 -8.55
CA LYS A 84 -2.09 -4.40 -9.90
C LYS A 84 -0.75 -4.94 -10.40
N ALA A 85 -0.73 -5.56 -11.58
CA ALA A 85 0.52 -6.07 -12.14
C ALA A 85 1.53 -4.91 -12.16
N PRO A 86 2.81 -5.15 -11.82
CA PRO A 86 3.82 -4.14 -12.01
C PRO A 86 3.78 -3.69 -13.48
N PRO A 87 3.88 -2.39 -13.76
CA PRO A 87 3.82 -1.89 -15.13
C PRO A 87 4.88 -2.60 -15.97
N THR A 88 4.49 -3.04 -17.16
CA THR A 88 5.39 -3.71 -18.08
C THR A 88 6.53 -2.79 -18.52
N LYS A 89 7.60 -3.34 -19.10
CA LYS A 89 8.71 -2.51 -19.64
C LYS A 89 8.21 -1.52 -20.69
N GLU A 90 7.23 -1.90 -21.50
CA GLU A 90 6.60 -1.04 -22.50
C GLU A 90 5.80 0.10 -21.86
N GLU A 91 5.02 -0.17 -20.79
CA GLU A 91 4.31 0.89 -20.05
C GLU A 91 5.27 1.88 -19.37
N ASN A 92 6.40 1.41 -18.84
CA ASN A 92 7.42 2.29 -18.27
C ASN A 92 8.13 3.13 -19.35
N LEU A 93 8.36 2.57 -20.54
CA LEU A 93 8.92 3.28 -21.68
C LEU A 93 7.93 4.35 -22.19
N ALA A 94 6.65 3.99 -22.32
CA ALA A 94 5.59 4.92 -22.73
C ALA A 94 5.43 6.07 -21.72
N ALA A 95 5.47 5.79 -20.41
CA ALA A 95 5.46 6.81 -19.38
C ALA A 95 6.69 7.74 -19.47
N SER A 96 7.89 7.18 -19.67
CA SER A 96 9.12 7.95 -19.85
C SER A 96 9.09 8.84 -21.10
N LEU A 97 8.49 8.36 -22.20
CA LEU A 97 8.33 9.13 -23.43
C LEU A 97 7.31 10.26 -23.28
N LEU A 98 6.21 10.02 -22.56
CA LEU A 98 5.21 11.04 -22.23
C LEU A 98 5.75 12.11 -21.28
N GLU A 99 6.60 11.74 -20.33
CA GLU A 99 7.25 12.69 -19.43
C GLU A 99 8.23 13.60 -20.19
N ARG A 100 9.08 13.00 -21.05
CA ARG A 100 10.01 13.75 -21.91
C ARG A 100 9.29 14.62 -22.94
N SER A 101 8.16 14.18 -23.49
CA SER A 101 7.38 15.00 -24.42
C SER A 101 6.71 16.16 -23.69
N ARG A 102 6.29 15.96 -22.43
CA ARG A 102 5.79 17.03 -21.56
C ARG A 102 6.88 18.08 -21.32
N ASP A 103 8.09 17.66 -20.93
CA ASP A 103 9.22 18.57 -20.71
C ASP A 103 9.63 19.34 -21.97
N ALA A 104 9.61 18.67 -23.13
CA ALA A 104 9.91 19.31 -24.41
C ALA A 104 8.86 20.34 -24.82
N PHE A 105 7.58 20.15 -24.45
CA PHE A 105 6.49 21.06 -24.77
C PHE A 105 6.36 22.22 -23.77
N THR A 106 6.70 22.00 -22.49
CA THR A 106 6.65 23.04 -21.44
C THR A 106 7.93 23.87 -21.32
N GLY A 107 8.97 23.61 -22.12
CA GLY A 107 10.10 24.54 -22.28
C GLY A 107 10.97 24.74 -21.04
N ASN A 108 11.11 23.76 -20.16
CA ASN A 108 12.09 23.83 -19.09
C ASN A 108 13.47 23.48 -19.65
N ARG A 109 14.12 24.44 -20.32
CA ARG A 109 15.53 24.31 -20.70
C ARG A 109 16.35 24.17 -19.41
N PRO A 110 17.22 23.16 -19.26
CA PRO A 110 18.22 23.21 -18.19
C PRO A 110 19.04 24.48 -18.38
N ALA A 111 19.10 25.32 -17.34
CA ALA A 111 19.78 26.62 -17.34
C ALA A 111 21.32 26.50 -17.36
N ASP A 112 21.87 25.44 -17.95
CA ASP A 112 23.29 25.12 -17.82
C ASP A 112 23.80 24.51 -19.13
N LEU A 113 24.01 25.36 -20.14
CA LEU A 113 25.00 25.13 -21.19
C LEU A 113 25.26 26.41 -22.01
N VAL A 114 26.32 27.11 -21.56
CA VAL A 114 27.39 27.72 -22.36
C VAL A 114 27.07 28.94 -23.22
N LEU A 115 27.72 30.07 -22.88
CA LEU A 115 28.53 30.81 -23.86
C LEU A 115 29.69 31.54 -23.14
N GLU A 116 30.90 31.03 -23.38
CA GLU A 116 32.11 31.87 -23.37
C GLU A 116 31.86 33.11 -24.22
N HIS A 117 32.16 34.31 -23.71
CA HIS A 117 33.18 35.19 -24.27
C HIS A 117 33.08 36.64 -23.74
N LEU A 118 34.28 37.22 -23.58
CA LEU A 118 34.64 38.64 -23.61
C LEU A 118 34.64 39.41 -22.27
N SER A 119 35.85 39.48 -21.69
CA SER A 119 36.37 40.68 -21.03
C SER A 119 36.12 41.93 -21.89
N PRO A 120 35.98 43.13 -21.28
CA PRO A 120 37.18 43.95 -21.08
C PRO A 120 37.20 44.81 -19.78
N SER A 121 38.40 45.01 -19.21
CA SER A 121 38.79 46.24 -18.48
C SER A 121 38.60 47.46 -19.41
N PRO A 122 38.42 48.74 -18.97
CA PRO A 122 39.05 49.45 -17.83
C PRO A 122 38.01 50.31 -17.03
N ALA A 123 38.31 51.13 -16.02
CA ALA A 123 39.46 51.98 -15.70
C ALA A 123 39.64 52.18 -14.18
#